data_AF-A0A6P1KWK3-F1
#
_entry.id   AF-A0A6P1KWK3-F1
#
_cell.length_a   1.000
_cell.length_b   1.000
_cell.length_c   1.000
_cell.angle_alpha   90.00
_cell.angle_beta   90.00
_cell.angle_gamma   90.00
#
_symmetry.space_group_name_H-M   'P 1'
#
loop_
_entity.id
_entity.type
_entity.pdbx_description
1 polymer ?
#
loop_
_entity_poly.entity_id
_entity_poly.type
_entity_poly.pdbx_seq_one_letter_code
_entity_poly.pdbx_strand_id
1 'polypeptide(L)'
;MSFIKTNGLTILLVFISVIFIFSLTLIFSLFENIQGLSNQEKIEYITQALTTIAIIIGGLALIINAYYTSRLSLDENQSLLMQILAGTLAWDNNIVTGINYKQPTPQEIVPERFSKAIEQLGNEKIETRFAAIYALERIAKDSPKDHWTIMEILAAFIRENAPVNQKYEDELQVSSKLPTDIQTAITVIGRRDSHKDPVNQKLDLRNTDLSNADLTEANLSKAIFVGANLQWVNFTQANLSEADLSVTNLCGSVFYEANLSKATLPEANLQGVILRKANLSKAILYDANLEGAILCDASLVGAILCDANLEGAILCDANLFEANFEGSNLEDANLIGSNLQNAKLAGANLEGVLLSTANLQDANLQETNLFRANLSGCENLELQQIEEAFGDRTTILPENLNIPQHWR
;
A
#
# COMPACT_ATOMS: atom_id res chain seq x y z
N MET A 1 -2.89 -19.14 -25.60
CA MET A 1 -3.14 -20.16 -24.56
C MET A 1 -4.17 -19.61 -23.56
N SER A 2 -5.44 -19.50 -23.99
CA SER A 2 -6.47 -18.62 -23.39
C SER A 2 -7.88 -19.24 -23.32
N PHE A 3 -8.01 -20.55 -23.13
CA PHE A 3 -9.33 -21.21 -23.16
C PHE A 3 -9.69 -22.04 -21.93
N ILE A 4 -8.87 -22.02 -20.86
CA ILE A 4 -9.09 -22.86 -19.66
C ILE A 4 -9.51 -22.05 -18.40
N LYS A 5 -9.33 -20.72 -18.37
CA LYS A 5 -9.65 -19.91 -17.16
C LYS A 5 -11.12 -19.48 -17.02
N THR A 6 -11.91 -19.48 -18.09
CA THR A 6 -13.30 -18.98 -18.06
C THR A 6 -14.28 -19.97 -17.44
N ASN A 7 -14.00 -21.28 -17.48
CA ASN A 7 -14.94 -22.31 -17.05
C ASN A 7 -15.18 -22.35 -15.52
N GLY A 8 -14.20 -21.97 -14.71
CA GLY A 8 -14.34 -22.03 -13.24
C GLY A 8 -15.39 -21.07 -12.70
N LEU A 9 -15.43 -19.83 -13.23
CA LEU A 9 -16.39 -18.81 -12.82
C LEU A 9 -17.81 -19.16 -13.26
N THR A 10 -17.99 -19.63 -14.50
CA THR A 10 -19.30 -20.06 -15.00
C THR A 10 -19.81 -21.28 -14.23
N ILE A 11 -18.96 -22.25 -13.92
CA ILE A 11 -19.33 -23.41 -13.10
C ILE A 11 -19.75 -22.96 -11.69
N LEU A 12 -19.02 -22.03 -11.08
CA LEU A 12 -19.35 -21.49 -9.76
C LEU A 12 -20.69 -20.72 -9.76
N LEU A 13 -20.92 -19.87 -10.77
CA LEU A 13 -22.18 -19.13 -10.91
C LEU A 13 -23.38 -20.05 -11.14
N VAL A 14 -23.21 -21.10 -11.95
CA VAL A 14 -24.23 -22.14 -12.16
C VAL A 14 -24.49 -22.88 -10.85
N PHE A 15 -23.45 -23.24 -10.09
CA PHE A 15 -23.58 -23.93 -8.82
C PHE A 15 -24.33 -23.10 -7.77
N ILE A 16 -24.00 -21.80 -7.65
CA ILE A 16 -24.72 -20.85 -6.78
C ILE A 16 -26.20 -20.74 -7.19
N SER A 17 -26.46 -20.63 -8.49
CA SER A 17 -27.84 -20.55 -9.00
C SER A 17 -28.65 -21.81 -8.71
N VAL A 18 -28.03 -23.00 -8.83
CA VAL A 18 -28.67 -24.28 -8.50
C VAL A 18 -28.96 -24.39 -7.01
N ILE A 19 -28.03 -24.00 -6.14
CA ILE A 19 -28.24 -23.97 -4.69
C ILE A 19 -29.39 -23.01 -4.34
N PHE A 20 -29.44 -21.84 -4.98
CA PHE A 20 -30.51 -20.88 -4.75
C PHE A 20 -31.88 -21.46 -5.11
N ILE A 21 -32.03 -22.03 -6.31
CA ILE A 21 -33.28 -22.65 -6.76
C ILE A 21 -33.68 -23.83 -5.86
N PHE A 22 -32.71 -24.64 -5.44
CA PHE A 22 -32.95 -25.76 -4.53
C PHE A 22 -33.39 -25.28 -3.14
N SER A 23 -32.77 -24.22 -2.61
CA SER A 23 -33.16 -23.64 -1.33
C SER A 23 -34.59 -23.06 -1.38
N LEU A 24 -34.96 -22.43 -2.49
CA LEU A 24 -36.29 -21.86 -2.68
C LEU A 24 -37.38 -22.93 -2.75
N THR A 25 -37.10 -24.02 -3.48
CA THR A 25 -38.02 -25.17 -3.59
C THR A 25 -38.12 -25.96 -2.27
N LEU A 26 -37.01 -26.11 -1.53
CA LEU A 26 -37.00 -26.73 -0.21
C LEU A 26 -37.80 -25.93 0.81
N ILE A 27 -37.67 -24.60 0.83
CA ILE A 27 -38.47 -23.72 1.70
C ILE A 27 -39.96 -23.86 1.40
N PHE A 28 -40.34 -23.85 0.13
CA PHE A 28 -41.74 -23.97 -0.27
C PHE A 28 -42.32 -25.35 0.10
N SER A 29 -41.54 -26.43 -0.08
CA SER A 29 -41.94 -27.80 0.23
C SER A 29 -42.05 -28.09 1.73
N LEU A 30 -41.09 -27.61 2.53
CA LEU A 30 -41.15 -27.72 3.99
C LEU A 30 -42.34 -26.95 4.57
N PHE A 31 -42.77 -25.89 3.89
CA PHE A 31 -43.83 -24.99 4.32
C PHE A 31 -45.26 -25.52 4.11
N GLU A 32 -45.53 -26.26 3.02
CA GLU A 32 -46.83 -26.94 2.83
C GLU A 32 -47.15 -27.92 3.97
N ASN A 33 -46.12 -28.39 4.69
CA ASN A 33 -46.24 -29.42 5.70
C ASN A 33 -46.33 -28.89 7.15
N ILE A 34 -46.26 -27.57 7.37
CA ILE A 34 -46.32 -26.99 8.73
C ILE A 34 -47.78 -26.78 9.13
N GLN A 35 -48.30 -27.69 9.97
CA GLN A 35 -49.61 -27.55 10.60
C GLN A 35 -49.50 -26.75 11.91
N GLY A 36 -50.43 -25.81 12.14
CA GLY A 36 -50.58 -25.09 13.42
C GLY A 36 -50.23 -23.60 13.42
N LEU A 37 -49.67 -23.04 12.34
CA LEU A 37 -49.41 -21.60 12.21
C LEU A 37 -50.52 -20.91 11.40
N SER A 38 -50.86 -19.67 11.79
CA SER A 38 -51.77 -18.82 11.01
C SER A 38 -51.13 -18.44 9.68
N ASN A 39 -51.96 -18.11 8.68
CA ASN A 39 -51.47 -17.70 7.36
C ASN A 39 -50.56 -16.46 7.41
N GLN A 40 -50.68 -15.62 8.45
CA GLN A 40 -49.92 -14.40 8.61
C GLN A 40 -48.51 -14.66 9.16
N GLU A 41 -48.39 -15.48 10.21
CA GLU A 41 -47.09 -15.90 10.77
C GLU A 41 -46.26 -16.70 9.76
N LYS A 42 -46.97 -17.48 8.95
CA LYS A 42 -46.42 -18.22 7.83
C LYS A 42 -45.76 -17.32 6.77
N ILE A 43 -46.40 -16.21 6.41
CA ILE A 43 -45.85 -15.24 5.45
C ILE A 43 -44.62 -14.55 6.04
N GLU A 44 -44.67 -14.14 7.31
CA GLU A 44 -43.57 -13.45 7.98
C GLU A 44 -42.30 -14.32 8.06
N TYR A 45 -42.46 -15.60 8.39
CA TYR A 45 -41.36 -16.56 8.40
C TYR A 45 -40.73 -16.77 7.02
N ILE A 46 -41.55 -16.85 5.96
CA ILE A 46 -41.05 -16.95 4.58
C ILE A 46 -40.24 -15.70 4.21
N THR A 47 -40.76 -14.51 4.51
CA THR A 47 -40.06 -13.27 4.22
C THR A 47 -38.73 -13.20 4.97
N GLN A 48 -38.67 -13.66 6.23
CA GLN A 48 -37.43 -13.72 7.02
C GLN A 48 -36.42 -14.75 6.50
N ALA A 49 -36.88 -15.91 6.01
CA ALA A 49 -36.00 -16.91 5.41
C ALA A 49 -35.42 -16.41 4.08
N LEU A 50 -36.25 -15.79 3.23
CA LEU A 50 -35.83 -15.24 1.94
C LEU A 50 -34.86 -14.06 2.09
N THR A 51 -35.09 -13.17 3.05
CA THR A 51 -34.17 -12.06 3.37
C THR A 51 -32.80 -12.59 3.80
N THR A 52 -32.77 -13.56 4.72
CA THR A 52 -31.51 -14.15 5.20
C THR A 52 -30.70 -14.80 4.07
N ILE A 53 -31.38 -15.53 3.18
CA ILE A 53 -30.74 -16.16 2.02
C ILE A 53 -30.21 -15.11 1.03
N ALA A 54 -30.98 -14.05 0.76
CA ALA A 54 -30.56 -12.96 -0.12
C ALA A 54 -29.31 -12.24 0.42
N ILE A 55 -29.22 -12.02 1.73
CA ILE A 55 -28.04 -11.42 2.38
C ILE A 55 -26.81 -12.31 2.22
N ILE A 56 -26.94 -13.61 2.49
CA ILE A 56 -25.83 -14.57 2.37
C ILE A 56 -25.32 -14.64 0.92
N ILE A 57 -26.23 -14.70 -0.05
CA ILE A 57 -25.88 -14.79 -1.47
C ILE A 57 -25.29 -13.47 -1.97
N GLY A 58 -25.82 -12.32 -1.54
CA GLY A 58 -25.28 -11.01 -1.85
C GLY A 58 -23.86 -10.83 -1.31
N GLY A 59 -23.61 -11.25 -0.06
CA GLY A 59 -22.27 -11.25 0.54
C GLY A 59 -21.29 -12.14 -0.21
N LEU A 60 -21.69 -13.37 -0.57
CA LEU A 60 -20.88 -14.28 -1.37
C LEU A 60 -20.57 -13.73 -2.76
N ALA A 61 -21.54 -13.11 -3.42
CA ALA A 61 -21.34 -12.48 -4.72
C ALA A 61 -20.35 -11.31 -4.64
N LEU A 62 -20.40 -10.49 -3.58
CA LEU A 62 -19.44 -9.42 -3.35
C LEU A 62 -18.03 -9.94 -3.07
N ILE A 63 -17.89 -11.00 -2.27
CA ILE A 63 -16.59 -11.63 -1.97
C ILE A 63 -15.98 -12.24 -3.23
N ILE A 64 -16.76 -12.98 -4.02
CA ILE A 64 -16.33 -13.55 -5.29
C ILE A 64 -15.96 -12.41 -6.25
N ASN A 65 -16.77 -11.37 -6.34
CA ASN A 65 -16.49 -10.24 -7.23
C ASN A 65 -15.22 -9.48 -6.81
N ALA A 66 -15.00 -9.24 -5.51
CA ALA A 66 -13.78 -8.63 -4.97
C ALA A 66 -12.52 -9.49 -5.23
N TYR A 67 -12.65 -10.81 -5.12
CA TYR A 67 -11.58 -11.76 -5.45
C TYR A 67 -11.26 -11.79 -6.95
N TYR A 68 -12.24 -11.58 -7.83
CA TYR A 68 -12.01 -11.55 -9.28
C TYR A 68 -11.57 -10.18 -9.78
N THR A 69 -12.08 -9.08 -9.23
CA THR A 69 -11.64 -7.71 -9.57
C THR A 69 -10.21 -7.43 -9.10
N SER A 70 -9.78 -7.98 -7.95
CA SER A 70 -8.37 -7.95 -7.54
C SER A 70 -7.45 -8.77 -8.47
N ARG A 71 -8.01 -9.64 -9.32
CA ARG A 71 -7.24 -10.50 -10.24
C ARG A 71 -7.28 -10.05 -11.70
N LEU A 72 -8.21 -9.16 -12.06
CA LEU A 72 -8.47 -8.68 -13.41
C LEU A 72 -8.71 -7.17 -13.36
N SER A 73 -7.64 -6.40 -13.32
CA SER A 73 -7.66 -4.97 -13.60
C SER A 73 -7.93 -4.77 -15.10
N LEU A 74 -9.20 -4.79 -15.53
CA LEU A 74 -9.62 -4.22 -16.82
C LEU A 74 -11.09 -3.83 -16.75
N ASP A 75 -11.30 -2.57 -17.12
CA ASP A 75 -12.53 -1.78 -17.21
C ASP A 75 -13.69 -2.51 -17.91
N GLU A 76 -14.77 -2.85 -17.19
CA GLU A 76 -16.12 -2.89 -17.77
C GLU A 76 -17.24 -3.09 -16.72
N ASN A 77 -18.22 -2.18 -16.80
CA ASN A 77 -19.62 -2.31 -16.36
C ASN A 77 -19.98 -2.05 -14.87
N GLN A 78 -19.70 -0.83 -14.40
CA GLN A 78 -20.27 -0.26 -13.16
C GLN A 78 -21.82 -0.17 -13.14
N SER A 79 -22.52 -0.39 -14.26
CA SER A 79 -23.98 -0.22 -14.36
C SER A 79 -24.79 -1.34 -13.70
N LEU A 80 -24.30 -2.59 -13.74
CA LEU A 80 -24.99 -3.74 -13.15
C LEU A 80 -24.89 -3.74 -11.62
N LEU A 81 -23.74 -3.31 -11.08
CA LEU A 81 -23.53 -3.09 -9.65
C LEU A 81 -24.51 -2.05 -9.09
N MET A 82 -24.77 -0.97 -9.83
CA MET A 82 -25.72 0.08 -9.43
C MET A 82 -27.17 -0.42 -9.38
N GLN A 83 -27.57 -1.36 -10.25
CA GLN A 83 -28.91 -1.95 -10.22
C GLN A 83 -29.10 -2.91 -9.04
N ILE A 84 -28.08 -3.72 -8.72
CA ILE A 84 -28.12 -4.67 -7.58
C ILE A 84 -28.05 -3.93 -6.24
N LEU A 85 -27.23 -2.88 -6.14
CA LEU A 85 -27.16 -2.00 -4.96
C LEU A 85 -28.44 -1.16 -4.75
N ALA A 86 -29.09 -0.73 -5.83
CA ALA A 86 -30.37 -0.05 -5.74
C ALA A 86 -31.49 -0.98 -5.24
N GLY A 87 -31.49 -2.25 -5.67
CA GLY A 87 -32.46 -3.24 -5.22
C GLY A 87 -32.32 -3.65 -3.75
N THR A 88 -31.09 -3.69 -3.22
CA THR A 88 -30.80 -4.07 -1.83
C THR A 88 -31.04 -2.93 -0.83
N LEU A 89 -30.81 -1.68 -1.22
CA LEU A 89 -31.06 -0.50 -0.37
C LEU A 89 -32.55 -0.09 -0.33
N ALA A 90 -33.38 -0.55 -1.26
CA ALA A 90 -34.80 -0.21 -1.33
C ALA A 90 -35.71 -1.07 -0.43
N TRP A 91 -35.18 -2.11 0.23
CA TRP A 91 -36.00 -3.09 0.95
C TRP A 91 -36.19 -2.83 2.45
N ASP A 92 -35.51 -1.82 3.01
CA ASP A 92 -35.57 -1.52 4.46
C ASP A 92 -36.70 -0.53 4.84
N ASN A 93 -37.69 -0.32 3.96
CA ASN A 93 -38.71 0.73 4.12
C ASN A 93 -40.15 0.25 4.35
N ASN A 94 -40.41 -1.00 4.72
CA ASN A 94 -41.79 -1.42 5.03
C ASN A 94 -41.89 -2.61 5.99
N ILE A 95 -41.74 -2.37 7.30
CA ILE A 95 -42.50 -3.11 8.32
C ILE A 95 -43.07 -2.08 9.34
N VAL A 96 -44.39 -2.14 9.52
CA VAL A 96 -45.24 -1.53 10.57
C VAL A 96 -45.95 -0.19 10.27
N THR A 97 -47.21 -0.33 9.87
CA THR A 97 -48.41 0.50 10.15
C THR A 97 -48.34 2.03 9.98
N GLY A 98 -49.07 2.55 8.98
CA GLY A 98 -50.00 3.68 9.19
C GLY A 98 -49.46 5.02 9.68
N ILE A 99 -48.19 5.38 9.43
CA ILE A 99 -47.69 6.74 9.65
C ILE A 99 -47.28 7.34 8.31
N ASN A 100 -47.71 8.57 8.08
CA ASN A 100 -47.54 9.34 6.85
C ASN A 100 -46.05 9.67 6.64
N TYR A 101 -45.32 8.85 5.87
CA TYR A 101 -43.92 9.11 5.54
C TYR A 101 -43.82 10.18 4.47
N LYS A 102 -43.38 11.38 4.87
CA LYS A 102 -42.80 12.35 3.95
C LYS A 102 -41.53 11.72 3.39
N GLN A 103 -41.44 11.52 2.07
CA GLN A 103 -40.19 11.07 1.46
C GLN A 103 -39.08 12.07 1.79
N PRO A 104 -37.96 11.65 2.40
CA PRO A 104 -36.87 12.55 2.71
C PRO A 104 -36.27 13.09 1.41
N THR A 105 -35.99 14.37 1.41
CA THR A 105 -35.36 15.03 0.26
C THR A 105 -33.91 14.53 0.10
N PRO A 106 -33.29 14.63 -1.09
CA PRO A 106 -31.89 14.22 -1.29
C PRO A 106 -30.89 14.83 -0.28
N GLN A 107 -31.24 15.98 0.32
CA GLN A 107 -30.44 16.65 1.35
C GLN A 107 -30.53 16.00 2.74
N GLU A 108 -31.58 15.22 3.03
CA GLU A 108 -31.82 14.55 4.31
C GLU A 108 -31.31 13.09 4.33
N ILE A 109 -31.16 12.46 3.16
CA ILE A 109 -30.77 11.03 3.02
C ILE A 109 -29.28 10.79 3.30
N VAL A 110 -28.40 11.75 2.98
CA VAL A 110 -26.94 11.58 3.12
C VAL A 110 -26.50 11.52 4.59
N PRO A 111 -26.96 12.41 5.50
CA PRO A 111 -26.60 12.35 6.91
C PRO A 111 -27.05 11.06 7.62
N GLU A 112 -28.23 10.53 7.28
CA GLU A 112 -28.76 9.30 7.88
C GLU A 112 -27.96 8.06 7.45
N ARG A 113 -27.66 7.94 6.14
CA ARG A 113 -26.80 6.87 5.61
C ARG A 113 -25.39 6.92 6.20
N PHE A 114 -24.85 8.12 6.34
CA PHE A 114 -23.54 8.34 6.95
C PHE A 114 -23.52 7.90 8.42
N SER A 115 -24.51 8.31 9.21
CA SER A 115 -24.61 7.94 10.63
C SER A 115 -24.76 6.42 10.81
N LYS A 116 -25.62 5.78 10.02
CA LYS A 116 -25.81 4.31 10.04
C LYS A 116 -24.53 3.56 9.66
N ALA A 117 -23.77 4.07 8.68
CA ALA A 117 -22.50 3.44 8.28
C ALA A 117 -21.44 3.53 9.40
N ILE A 118 -21.35 4.65 10.12
CA ILE A 118 -20.44 4.79 11.26
C ILE A 118 -20.80 3.81 12.38
N GLU A 119 -22.08 3.70 12.73
CA GLU A 119 -22.54 2.75 13.75
C GLU A 119 -22.19 1.30 13.37
N GLN A 120 -22.38 0.95 12.10
CA GLN A 120 -22.07 -0.39 11.57
C GLN A 120 -20.57 -0.69 11.49
N LEU A 121 -19.72 0.33 11.41
CA LEU A 121 -18.26 0.16 11.40
C LEU A 121 -17.73 -0.43 12.71
N GLY A 122 -18.39 -0.14 13.84
CA GLY A 122 -18.07 -0.70 15.16
C GLY A 122 -18.70 -2.07 15.45
N ASN A 123 -19.34 -2.70 14.46
CA ASN A 123 -20.03 -3.97 14.68
C ASN A 123 -19.07 -5.15 14.80
N GLU A 124 -19.37 -6.14 15.65
CA GLU A 124 -18.57 -7.35 15.82
C GLU A 124 -18.54 -8.24 14.56
N LYS A 125 -19.60 -8.19 13.74
CA LYS A 125 -19.70 -8.97 12.50
C LYS A 125 -18.91 -8.31 11.37
N ILE A 126 -18.00 -9.06 10.78
CA ILE A 126 -17.12 -8.56 9.72
C ILE A 126 -17.91 -8.18 8.45
N GLU A 127 -19.01 -8.87 8.17
CA GLU A 127 -19.89 -8.57 7.04
C GLU A 127 -20.53 -7.19 7.18
N THR A 128 -20.90 -6.83 8.42
CA THR A 128 -21.46 -5.51 8.73
C THR A 128 -20.41 -4.42 8.61
N ARG A 129 -19.16 -4.68 9.04
CA ARG A 129 -18.05 -3.74 8.84
C ARG A 129 -17.72 -3.53 7.37
N PHE A 130 -17.72 -4.59 6.55
CA PHE A 130 -17.53 -4.45 5.10
C PHE A 130 -18.61 -3.58 4.46
N ALA A 131 -19.88 -3.83 4.79
CA ALA A 131 -20.99 -3.03 4.28
C ALA A 131 -20.83 -1.55 4.67
N ALA A 132 -20.42 -1.27 5.91
CA ALA A 132 -20.13 0.07 6.39
C ALA A 132 -19.01 0.75 5.60
N ILE A 133 -17.86 0.08 5.45
CA ILE A 133 -16.68 0.63 4.76
C ILE A 133 -17.02 1.01 3.30
N TYR A 134 -17.71 0.13 2.57
CA TYR A 134 -18.11 0.42 1.19
C TYR A 134 -19.23 1.47 1.09
N ALA A 135 -20.13 1.53 2.06
CA ALA A 135 -21.12 2.61 2.13
C ALA A 135 -20.44 3.97 2.33
N LEU A 136 -19.43 4.04 3.21
CA LEU A 136 -18.61 5.22 3.42
C LEU A 136 -17.84 5.61 2.15
N GLU A 137 -17.18 4.66 1.46
CA GLU A 137 -16.51 4.93 0.17
C GLU A 137 -17.46 5.59 -0.83
N ARG A 138 -18.69 5.07 -0.94
CA ARG A 138 -19.71 5.63 -1.84
C ARG A 138 -20.11 7.05 -1.45
N ILE A 139 -20.35 7.30 -0.16
CA ILE A 139 -20.66 8.65 0.32
C ILE A 139 -19.50 9.61 0.02
N ALA A 140 -18.25 9.17 0.20
CA ALA A 140 -17.06 9.98 -0.11
C ALA A 140 -16.90 10.30 -1.60
N LYS A 141 -17.41 9.44 -2.48
CA LYS A 141 -17.46 9.69 -3.94
C LYS A 141 -18.57 10.68 -4.30
N ASP A 142 -19.76 10.47 -3.72
CA ASP A 142 -20.97 11.25 -4.04
C ASP A 142 -20.99 12.63 -3.37
N SER A 143 -20.26 12.81 -2.26
CA SER A 143 -20.24 14.04 -1.45
C SER A 143 -18.82 14.55 -1.20
N PRO A 144 -18.31 15.50 -2.01
CA PRO A 144 -16.97 16.07 -1.84
C PRO A 144 -16.72 16.70 -0.46
N LYS A 145 -17.76 17.27 0.16
CA LYS A 145 -17.68 17.87 1.50
C LYS A 145 -17.47 16.84 2.62
N ASP A 146 -17.91 15.60 2.41
CA ASP A 146 -17.82 14.53 3.41
C ASP A 146 -16.62 13.61 3.14
N HIS A 147 -16.00 13.73 1.96
CA HIS A 147 -14.86 12.93 1.51
C HIS A 147 -13.76 12.83 2.57
N TRP A 148 -13.26 13.97 3.03
CA TRP A 148 -12.16 14.02 3.98
C TRP A 148 -12.53 13.41 5.33
N THR A 149 -13.70 13.77 5.88
CA THR A 149 -14.21 13.23 7.14
C THR A 149 -14.30 11.70 7.09
N ILE A 150 -14.69 11.14 5.95
CA ILE A 150 -14.75 9.68 5.76
C ILE A 150 -13.35 9.05 5.78
N MET A 151 -12.37 9.67 5.11
CA MET A 151 -10.99 9.18 5.15
C MET A 151 -10.43 9.19 6.58
N GLU A 152 -10.71 10.24 7.35
CA GLU A 152 -10.34 10.33 8.76
C GLU A 152 -11.02 9.27 9.62
N ILE A 153 -12.31 8.99 9.41
CA ILE A 153 -13.03 7.94 10.14
C ILE A 153 -12.44 6.56 9.83
N LEU A 154 -12.17 6.26 8.56
CA LEU A 154 -11.56 4.99 8.17
C LEU A 154 -10.13 4.85 8.72
N ALA A 155 -9.36 5.93 8.71
CA ALA A 155 -8.02 5.94 9.29
C ALA A 155 -8.06 5.75 10.81
N ALA A 156 -9.01 6.40 11.50
CA ALA A 156 -9.24 6.20 12.93
C ALA A 156 -9.65 4.75 13.25
N PHE A 157 -10.51 4.16 12.43
CA PHE A 157 -10.88 2.74 12.54
C PHE A 157 -9.65 1.84 12.45
N ILE A 158 -8.74 2.09 11.50
CA ILE A 158 -7.47 1.34 11.38
C ILE A 158 -6.60 1.54 12.63
N ARG A 159 -6.40 2.78 13.09
CA ARG A 159 -5.59 3.07 14.29
C ARG A 159 -6.10 2.35 15.54
N GLU A 160 -7.42 2.24 15.70
CA GLU A 160 -8.03 1.58 16.86
C GLU A 160 -7.97 0.05 16.76
N ASN A 161 -8.07 -0.52 15.56
CA ASN A 161 -8.23 -1.97 15.37
C ASN A 161 -6.97 -2.69 14.89
N ALA A 162 -5.93 -1.96 14.50
CA ALA A 162 -4.63 -2.49 14.13
C ALA A 162 -3.49 -1.62 14.68
N PRO A 163 -3.35 -1.45 16.01
CA PRO A 163 -2.22 -0.74 16.59
C PRO A 163 -0.95 -1.58 16.56
N VAL A 164 0.22 -0.95 16.45
CA VAL A 164 1.52 -1.61 16.63
C VAL A 164 1.62 -2.17 18.06
N ASN A 165 1.82 -3.48 18.18
CA ASN A 165 2.04 -4.13 19.47
C ASN A 165 3.53 -4.05 19.85
N GLN A 166 3.89 -3.16 20.78
CA GLN A 166 5.26 -2.99 21.29
C GLN A 166 5.84 -4.19 22.07
N LYS A 167 5.12 -5.32 22.16
CA LYS A 167 5.48 -6.44 23.06
C LYS A 167 6.32 -7.55 22.42
N TYR A 168 6.71 -7.43 21.15
CA TYR A 168 7.28 -8.56 20.41
C TYR A 168 8.44 -8.11 19.52
N GLU A 169 9.59 -7.82 20.13
CA GLU A 169 10.85 -7.56 19.41
C GLU A 169 11.71 -8.83 19.22
N ASP A 170 11.39 -9.96 19.87
CA ASP A 170 12.33 -11.10 19.99
C ASP A 170 11.97 -12.40 19.27
N GLU A 171 10.84 -12.50 18.59
CA GLU A 171 10.50 -13.73 17.85
C GLU A 171 10.26 -13.42 16.37
N LEU A 172 10.94 -14.16 15.50
CA LEU A 172 10.64 -14.33 14.08
C LEU A 172 9.16 -14.77 13.94
N GLN A 173 8.23 -13.83 14.07
CA GLN A 173 6.81 -14.12 14.02
C GLN A 173 6.45 -14.45 12.59
N VAL A 174 5.90 -15.65 12.43
CA VAL A 174 5.19 -16.09 11.24
C VAL A 174 4.16 -15.02 10.90
N SER A 175 4.39 -14.33 9.77
CA SER A 175 3.51 -13.34 9.15
C SER A 175 2.03 -13.66 9.42
N SER A 176 1.42 -12.94 10.37
CA SER A 176 -0.01 -13.01 10.58
C SER A 176 -0.67 -12.19 9.49
N LYS A 177 -1.57 -12.81 8.74
CA LYS A 177 -2.34 -12.15 7.69
C LYS A 177 -3.10 -10.95 8.26
N LEU A 178 -2.98 -9.79 7.60
CA LEU A 178 -3.74 -8.59 7.96
C LEU A 178 -5.24 -8.88 8.04
N PRO A 179 -5.96 -8.42 9.08
CA PRO A 179 -7.41 -8.55 9.15
C PRO A 179 -8.08 -7.96 7.91
N THR A 180 -9.06 -8.67 7.37
CA THR A 180 -9.61 -8.37 6.04
C THR A 180 -10.42 -7.08 6.00
N ASP A 181 -11.03 -6.68 7.10
CA ASP A 181 -11.68 -5.38 7.31
C ASP A 181 -10.68 -4.23 7.35
N ILE A 182 -9.53 -4.41 8.00
CA ILE A 182 -8.42 -3.45 7.98
C ILE A 182 -7.88 -3.30 6.57
N GLN A 183 -7.61 -4.41 5.88
CA GLN A 183 -7.25 -4.40 4.45
C GLN A 183 -8.29 -3.65 3.61
N THR A 184 -9.58 -3.89 3.86
CA THR A 184 -10.66 -3.23 3.10
C THR A 184 -10.68 -1.72 3.37
N ALA A 185 -10.55 -1.31 4.63
CA ALA A 185 -10.51 0.10 5.01
C ALA A 185 -9.32 0.82 4.36
N ILE A 186 -8.11 0.25 4.43
CA ILE A 186 -6.92 0.87 3.84
C ILE A 186 -6.97 0.86 2.31
N THR A 187 -7.56 -0.15 1.68
CA THR A 187 -7.80 -0.16 0.23
C THR A 187 -8.77 0.95 -0.18
N VAL A 188 -9.85 1.21 0.58
CA VAL A 188 -10.76 2.33 0.31
C VAL A 188 -10.04 3.67 0.44
N ILE A 189 -9.24 3.84 1.50
CA ILE A 189 -8.37 5.01 1.69
C ILE A 189 -7.42 5.18 0.50
N GLY A 190 -6.82 4.09 0.02
CA GLY A 190 -5.89 4.09 -1.11
C GLY A 190 -6.54 4.49 -2.43
N ARG A 191 -7.87 4.35 -2.57
CA ARG A 191 -8.62 4.82 -3.76
C ARG A 191 -9.12 6.25 -3.65
N ARG A 192 -8.75 6.99 -2.59
CA ARG A 192 -9.23 8.35 -2.39
C ARG A 192 -8.73 9.30 -3.47
N ASP A 193 -9.49 10.38 -3.66
CA ASP A 193 -9.14 11.45 -4.57
C ASP A 193 -8.44 12.56 -3.77
N SER A 194 -7.11 12.54 -3.76
CA SER A 194 -6.29 13.48 -2.97
C SER A 194 -6.45 14.95 -3.39
N HIS A 195 -7.12 15.26 -4.52
CA HIS A 195 -7.47 16.65 -4.87
C HIS A 195 -8.61 17.21 -4.02
N LYS A 196 -9.36 16.33 -3.35
CA LYS A 196 -10.43 16.67 -2.42
C LYS A 196 -9.92 16.77 -0.97
N ASP A 197 -8.67 16.38 -0.72
CA ASP A 197 -8.07 16.50 0.60
C ASP A 197 -7.83 17.99 0.95
N PRO A 198 -8.10 18.41 2.19
CA PRO A 198 -7.77 19.77 2.62
C PRO A 198 -6.26 20.01 2.56
N VAL A 199 -5.85 21.17 2.04
CA VAL A 199 -4.42 21.51 1.81
C VAL A 199 -3.55 21.38 3.08
N ASN A 200 -4.13 21.65 4.25
CA ASN A 200 -3.42 21.68 5.54
C ASN A 200 -3.66 20.46 6.41
N GLN A 201 -4.24 19.39 5.85
CA GLN A 201 -4.50 18.16 6.59
C GLN A 201 -3.78 17.00 5.91
N LYS A 202 -3.32 16.06 6.73
CA LYS A 202 -2.59 14.88 6.31
C LYS A 202 -3.25 13.67 6.95
N LEU A 203 -3.41 12.61 6.17
CA LEU A 203 -4.10 11.41 6.62
C LEU A 203 -3.23 10.69 7.66
N ASP A 204 -3.71 10.56 8.88
CA ASP A 204 -2.94 9.96 9.98
C ASP A 204 -3.10 8.43 9.99
N LEU A 205 -2.04 7.68 9.80
CA LEU A 205 -1.98 6.22 9.93
C LEU A 205 -0.81 5.81 10.85
N ARG A 206 -0.44 6.70 11.79
CA ARG A 206 0.67 6.49 12.70
C ARG A 206 0.43 5.29 13.61
N ASN A 207 1.53 4.64 13.98
CA ASN A 207 1.52 3.51 14.92
C ASN A 207 0.49 2.42 14.56
N THR A 208 0.22 2.22 13.27
CA THR A 208 -0.63 1.14 12.77
C THR A 208 0.20 -0.06 12.37
N ASP A 209 -0.30 -1.26 12.59
CA ASP A 209 0.23 -2.49 12.02
C ASP A 209 -0.54 -2.83 10.75
N LEU A 210 0.08 -2.50 9.62
CA LEU A 210 -0.42 -2.84 8.29
C LEU A 210 0.52 -3.83 7.61
N SER A 211 1.29 -4.60 8.39
CA SER A 211 2.20 -5.59 7.82
C SER A 211 1.45 -6.55 6.89
N ASN A 212 2.09 -6.92 5.78
CA ASN A 212 1.53 -7.77 4.73
C ASN A 212 0.29 -7.19 3.99
N ALA A 213 -0.02 -5.90 4.13
CA ALA A 213 -1.06 -5.25 3.34
C ALA A 213 -0.75 -5.31 1.84
N ASP A 214 -1.80 -5.40 1.03
CA ASP A 214 -1.73 -5.09 -0.40
C ASP A 214 -2.24 -3.67 -0.65
N LEU A 215 -1.32 -2.80 -1.05
CA LEU A 215 -1.53 -1.38 -1.34
C LEU A 215 -1.06 -1.06 -2.76
N THR A 216 -1.14 -2.04 -3.65
CA THR A 216 -0.86 -1.86 -5.08
C THR A 216 -1.72 -0.70 -5.63
N GLU A 217 -1.08 0.23 -6.33
CA GLU A 217 -1.69 1.44 -6.92
C GLU A 217 -2.38 2.39 -5.92
N ALA A 218 -2.19 2.19 -4.61
CA ALA A 218 -2.82 3.04 -3.60
C ALA A 218 -2.28 4.47 -3.65
N ASN A 219 -3.18 5.45 -3.64
CA ASN A 219 -2.84 6.84 -3.39
C ASN A 219 -2.75 7.09 -1.88
N LEU A 220 -1.53 7.16 -1.38
CA LEU A 220 -1.16 7.45 0.01
C LEU A 220 -0.29 8.71 0.11
N SER A 221 -0.39 9.59 -0.89
CA SER A 221 0.36 10.85 -0.90
C SER A 221 0.07 11.64 0.35
N LYS A 222 1.11 12.23 0.94
CA LYS A 222 1.06 13.03 2.17
C LYS A 222 0.54 12.31 3.43
N ALA A 223 0.31 11.00 3.39
CA ALA A 223 -0.10 10.24 4.56
C ALA A 223 1.02 10.19 5.61
N ILE A 224 0.64 10.06 6.88
CA ILE A 224 1.56 9.97 8.01
C ILE A 224 1.56 8.53 8.53
N PHE A 225 2.67 7.84 8.38
CA PHE A 225 2.92 6.47 8.83
C PHE A 225 3.98 6.39 9.93
N VAL A 226 4.25 7.51 10.63
CA VAL A 226 5.27 7.58 11.67
C VAL A 226 5.06 6.46 12.69
N GLY A 227 6.10 5.65 12.89
CA GLY A 227 6.09 4.51 13.81
C GLY A 227 5.20 3.33 13.40
N ALA A 228 4.64 3.31 12.19
CA ALA A 228 3.85 2.20 11.69
C ALA A 228 4.71 0.96 11.38
N ASN A 229 4.10 -0.22 11.49
CA ASN A 229 4.64 -1.47 10.98
C ASN A 229 4.08 -1.73 9.58
N LEU A 230 4.94 -1.58 8.56
CA LEU A 230 4.66 -1.76 7.14
C LEU A 230 5.55 -2.86 6.53
N GLN A 231 5.98 -3.82 7.35
CA GLN A 231 6.77 -4.96 6.88
C GLN A 231 6.02 -5.75 5.81
N TRP A 232 6.74 -6.19 4.78
CA TRP A 232 6.22 -7.04 3.71
C TRP A 232 4.99 -6.49 2.97
N VAL A 233 4.73 -5.19 3.05
CA VAL A 233 3.63 -4.54 2.34
C VAL A 233 3.95 -4.45 0.85
N ASN A 234 2.94 -4.66 0.01
CA ASN A 234 3.05 -4.43 -1.41
C ASN A 234 2.55 -3.02 -1.78
N PHE A 235 3.48 -2.11 -2.08
CA PHE A 235 3.28 -0.75 -2.57
C PHE A 235 3.55 -0.62 -4.08
N THR A 236 3.47 -1.70 -4.86
CA THR A 236 3.70 -1.65 -6.32
C THR A 236 2.85 -0.56 -6.96
N GLN A 237 3.47 0.37 -7.67
CA GLN A 237 2.84 1.54 -8.31
C GLN A 237 2.04 2.46 -7.37
N ALA A 238 2.20 2.33 -6.05
CA ALA A 238 1.56 3.21 -5.09
C ALA A 238 2.14 4.62 -5.16
N ASN A 239 1.31 5.61 -4.85
CA ASN A 239 1.75 6.99 -4.71
C ASN A 239 1.90 7.34 -3.22
N LEU A 240 3.14 7.40 -2.73
CA LEU A 240 3.53 7.88 -1.39
C LEU A 240 4.26 9.22 -1.45
N SER A 241 4.03 10.05 -2.49
CA SER A 241 4.71 11.33 -2.58
C SER A 241 4.42 12.19 -1.35
N GLU A 242 5.46 12.83 -0.80
CA GLU A 242 5.39 13.67 0.40
C GLU A 242 4.84 12.95 1.66
N ALA A 243 4.76 11.62 1.67
CA ALA A 243 4.39 10.85 2.85
C ALA A 243 5.46 10.95 3.95
N ASP A 244 5.02 10.85 5.20
CA ASP A 244 5.90 10.83 6.37
C ASP A 244 5.98 9.38 6.90
N LEU A 245 7.10 8.74 6.63
CA LEU A 245 7.46 7.36 6.98
C LEU A 245 8.61 7.37 8.02
N SER A 246 8.72 8.43 8.83
CA SER A 246 9.75 8.53 9.86
C SER A 246 9.62 7.40 10.88
N VAL A 247 10.73 6.72 11.21
CA VAL A 247 10.76 5.62 12.19
C VAL A 247 9.78 4.47 11.83
N THR A 248 9.44 4.33 10.55
CA THR A 248 8.54 3.28 10.06
C THR A 248 9.32 2.00 9.77
N ASN A 249 8.75 0.85 10.12
CA ASN A 249 9.32 -0.44 9.75
C ASN A 249 8.80 -0.88 8.37
N LEU A 250 9.64 -0.81 7.36
CA LEU A 250 9.38 -1.14 5.95
C LEU A 250 10.13 -2.41 5.50
N CYS A 251 10.72 -3.17 6.42
CA CYS A 251 11.55 -4.32 6.10
C CYS A 251 10.85 -5.28 5.12
N GLY A 252 11.54 -5.59 4.02
CA GLY A 252 11.08 -6.52 2.98
C GLY A 252 9.85 -6.08 2.17
N SER A 253 9.38 -4.85 2.32
CA SER A 253 8.27 -4.32 1.51
C SER A 253 8.66 -4.12 0.04
N VAL A 254 7.66 -4.03 -0.83
CA VAL A 254 7.84 -3.93 -2.30
C VAL A 254 7.27 -2.63 -2.82
N PHE A 255 8.09 -1.83 -3.50
CA PHE A 255 7.79 -0.51 -4.05
C PHE A 255 8.07 -0.43 -5.56
N TYR A 256 7.88 -1.54 -6.30
CA TYR A 256 8.14 -1.56 -7.74
C TYR A 256 7.37 -0.43 -8.45
N GLU A 257 8.07 0.47 -9.14
CA GLU A 257 7.52 1.65 -9.81
C GLU A 257 6.68 2.59 -8.91
N ALA A 258 6.86 2.53 -7.59
CA ALA A 258 6.16 3.41 -6.66
C ALA A 258 6.72 4.85 -6.68
N ASN A 259 5.89 5.83 -6.32
CA ASN A 259 6.29 7.22 -6.19
C ASN A 259 6.49 7.59 -4.71
N LEU A 260 7.73 7.74 -4.26
CA LEU A 260 8.12 8.27 -2.95
C LEU A 260 8.78 9.65 -3.06
N SER A 261 8.53 10.40 -4.14
CA SER A 261 9.16 11.71 -4.32
C SER A 261 8.85 12.63 -3.13
N LYS A 262 9.90 13.24 -2.58
CA LYS A 262 9.84 14.09 -1.38
C LYS A 262 9.27 13.42 -0.12
N ALA A 263 9.18 12.09 -0.06
CA ALA A 263 8.82 11.40 1.16
C ALA A 263 9.89 11.62 2.24
N THR A 264 9.48 11.57 3.50
CA THR A 264 10.35 11.72 4.68
C THR A 264 10.45 10.37 5.36
N LEU A 265 11.62 9.76 5.37
CA LEU A 265 11.91 8.42 5.91
C LEU A 265 13.11 8.39 6.89
N PRO A 266 13.33 9.41 7.74
CA PRO A 266 14.45 9.38 8.67
C PRO A 266 14.27 8.23 9.66
N GLU A 267 15.39 7.56 9.97
CA GLU A 267 15.43 6.42 10.89
C GLU A 267 14.48 5.26 10.50
N ALA A 268 14.00 5.23 9.24
CA ALA A 268 13.12 4.15 8.77
C ALA A 268 13.92 2.85 8.57
N ASN A 269 13.33 1.71 8.93
CA ASN A 269 13.91 0.41 8.65
C ASN A 269 13.46 -0.08 7.26
N LEU A 270 14.34 0.04 6.27
CA LEU A 270 14.16 -0.35 4.87
C LEU A 270 15.00 -1.60 4.53
N GLN A 271 15.42 -2.41 5.51
CA GLN A 271 16.25 -3.58 5.26
C GLN A 271 15.57 -4.53 4.25
N GLY A 272 16.32 -4.92 3.22
CA GLY A 272 15.85 -5.82 2.16
C GLY A 272 14.66 -5.31 1.34
N VAL A 273 14.34 -4.01 1.39
CA VAL A 273 13.23 -3.42 0.61
C VAL A 273 13.48 -3.54 -0.90
N ILE A 274 12.42 -3.71 -1.69
CA ILE A 274 12.51 -3.72 -3.16
C ILE A 274 11.96 -2.40 -3.72
N LEU A 275 12.85 -1.48 -4.09
CA LEU A 275 12.57 -0.14 -4.65
C LEU A 275 12.86 -0.06 -6.15
N ARG A 276 12.84 -1.19 -6.87
CA ARG A 276 13.17 -1.21 -8.31
C ARG A 276 12.28 -0.23 -9.10
N LYS A 277 12.90 0.64 -9.89
CA LYS A 277 12.24 1.73 -10.66
C LYS A 277 11.41 2.71 -9.82
N ALA A 278 11.55 2.70 -8.49
CA ALA A 278 10.84 3.65 -7.65
C ALA A 278 11.39 5.07 -7.84
N ASN A 279 10.53 6.07 -7.64
CA ASN A 279 10.92 7.47 -7.63
C ASN A 279 11.08 7.95 -6.18
N LEU A 280 12.32 8.08 -5.72
CA LEU A 280 12.69 8.69 -4.43
C LEU A 280 13.30 10.10 -4.61
N SER A 281 13.01 10.77 -5.72
CA SER A 281 13.62 12.08 -6.00
C SER A 281 13.30 13.06 -4.85
N LYS A 282 14.34 13.67 -4.30
CA LYS A 282 14.28 14.60 -3.16
C LYS A 282 13.68 14.01 -1.87
N ALA A 283 13.66 12.69 -1.74
CA ALA A 283 13.30 12.04 -0.48
C ALA A 283 14.37 12.29 0.59
N ILE A 284 13.95 12.26 1.86
CA ILE A 284 14.82 12.48 3.02
C ILE A 284 14.92 11.16 3.78
N LEU A 285 16.12 10.59 3.87
CA LEU A 285 16.43 9.28 4.44
C LEU A 285 17.66 9.33 5.36
N TYR A 286 17.88 10.43 6.09
CA TYR A 286 19.00 10.46 7.04
C TYR A 286 18.83 9.38 8.12
N ASP A 287 19.92 8.73 8.52
CA ASP A 287 19.95 7.61 9.47
C ASP A 287 19.05 6.41 9.11
N ALA A 288 18.55 6.30 7.87
CA ALA A 288 17.71 5.19 7.45
C ALA A 288 18.53 3.91 7.25
N ASN A 289 17.94 2.75 7.55
CA ASN A 289 18.57 1.45 7.33
C ASN A 289 18.08 0.82 6.01
N LEU A 290 18.86 0.93 4.93
CA LEU A 290 18.65 0.30 3.62
C LEU A 290 19.58 -0.90 3.38
N GLU A 291 20.07 -1.57 4.43
CA GLU A 291 20.91 -2.76 4.28
C GLU A 291 20.26 -3.81 3.35
N GLY A 292 21.00 -4.25 2.34
CA GLY A 292 20.55 -5.22 1.34
C GLY A 292 19.37 -4.77 0.47
N ALA A 293 19.01 -3.48 0.46
CA ALA A 293 17.91 -2.96 -0.35
C ALA A 293 18.19 -3.08 -1.87
N ILE A 294 17.14 -3.27 -2.66
CA ILE A 294 17.23 -3.37 -4.13
C ILE A 294 16.64 -2.11 -4.76
N LEU A 295 17.49 -1.21 -5.25
CA LEU A 295 17.16 0.07 -5.87
C LEU A 295 17.52 0.14 -7.37
N CYS A 296 17.65 -1.00 -8.06
CA CYS A 296 17.99 -0.97 -9.49
C CYS A 296 16.98 -0.14 -10.31
N ASP A 297 17.48 0.61 -11.29
CA ASP A 297 16.70 1.53 -12.12
C ASP A 297 15.95 2.65 -11.33
N ALA A 298 16.19 2.82 -10.03
CA ALA A 298 15.46 3.82 -9.21
C ALA A 298 15.98 5.25 -9.44
N SER A 299 15.12 6.24 -9.20
CA SER A 299 15.50 7.66 -9.23
C SER A 299 15.62 8.21 -7.82
N LEU A 300 16.85 8.54 -7.40
CA LEU A 300 17.17 9.18 -6.13
C LEU A 300 17.71 10.61 -6.33
N VAL A 301 17.29 11.27 -7.42
CA VAL A 301 17.77 12.62 -7.78
C VAL A 301 17.57 13.60 -6.62
N GLY A 302 18.67 14.15 -6.11
CA GLY A 302 18.69 15.08 -4.98
C GLY A 302 18.16 14.50 -3.66
N ALA A 303 18.12 13.17 -3.50
CA ALA A 303 17.76 12.54 -2.24
C ALA A 303 18.82 12.79 -1.15
N ILE A 304 18.41 12.82 0.11
CA ILE A 304 19.30 13.03 1.26
C ILE A 304 19.40 11.72 2.03
N LEU A 305 20.56 11.09 2.05
CA LEU A 305 20.88 9.82 2.70
C LEU A 305 22.08 9.96 3.64
N CYS A 306 22.24 11.13 4.27
CA CYS A 306 23.32 11.36 5.25
C CYS A 306 23.26 10.31 6.36
N ASP A 307 24.40 9.73 6.70
CA ASP A 307 24.54 8.73 7.77
C ASP A 307 23.65 7.47 7.62
N ALA A 308 23.06 7.26 6.43
CA ALA A 308 22.24 6.09 6.16
C ALA A 308 23.09 4.81 6.03
N ASN A 309 22.52 3.66 6.37
CA ASN A 309 23.14 2.37 6.12
C ASN A 309 22.64 1.78 4.80
N LEU A 310 23.51 1.59 3.82
CA LEU A 310 23.26 0.95 2.53
C LEU A 310 24.20 -0.24 2.30
N GLU A 311 24.72 -0.86 3.37
CA GLU A 311 25.57 -2.05 3.26
C GLU A 311 24.92 -3.13 2.38
N GLY A 312 25.66 -3.61 1.38
CA GLY A 312 25.21 -4.63 0.44
C GLY A 312 24.02 -4.22 -0.45
N ALA A 313 23.62 -2.95 -0.47
CA ALA A 313 22.50 -2.50 -1.30
C ALA A 313 22.83 -2.59 -2.80
N ILE A 314 21.80 -2.83 -3.62
CA ILE A 314 21.93 -2.99 -5.07
C ILE A 314 21.28 -1.79 -5.78
N LEU A 315 22.10 -0.84 -6.23
CA LEU A 315 21.72 0.40 -6.91
C LEU A 315 22.13 0.39 -8.40
N CYS A 316 22.08 -0.78 -9.03
CA CYS A 316 22.47 -0.94 -10.43
C CYS A 316 21.64 -0.05 -11.37
N ASP A 317 22.29 0.71 -12.26
CA ASP A 317 21.64 1.65 -13.18
C ASP A 317 20.74 2.71 -12.50
N ALA A 318 20.93 2.97 -11.20
CA ALA A 318 20.16 3.98 -10.47
C ALA A 318 20.60 5.41 -10.85
N ASN A 319 19.65 6.34 -10.84
CA ASN A 319 19.94 7.77 -11.01
C ASN A 319 20.13 8.45 -9.66
N LEU A 320 21.39 8.74 -9.32
CA LEU A 320 21.84 9.32 -8.05
C LEU A 320 22.34 10.76 -8.23
N PHE A 321 21.91 11.43 -9.31
CA PHE A 321 22.29 12.82 -9.61
C PHE A 321 21.99 13.74 -8.42
N GLU A 322 23.01 14.47 -7.95
CA GLU A 322 22.95 15.37 -6.78
C GLU A 322 22.50 14.71 -5.45
N ALA A 323 22.52 13.37 -5.35
CA ALA A 323 22.19 12.68 -4.11
C ALA A 323 23.26 12.95 -3.03
N ASN A 324 22.83 13.05 -1.76
CA ASN A 324 23.72 13.27 -0.63
C ASN A 324 23.88 11.99 0.19
N PHE A 325 25.10 11.46 0.24
CA PHE A 325 25.55 10.27 0.94
C PHE A 325 26.62 10.58 1.98
N GLU A 326 26.77 11.84 2.40
CA GLU A 326 27.77 12.25 3.40
C GLU A 326 27.67 11.38 4.67
N GLY A 327 28.78 10.79 5.09
CA GLY A 327 28.87 9.90 6.26
C GLY A 327 28.18 8.52 6.14
N SER A 328 27.49 8.23 5.03
CA SER A 328 26.74 6.98 4.87
C SER A 328 27.62 5.74 4.70
N ASN A 329 27.07 4.58 5.04
CA ASN A 329 27.71 3.28 4.82
C ASN A 329 27.23 2.66 3.50
N LEU A 330 28.10 2.48 2.52
CA LEU A 330 27.85 1.78 1.25
C LEU A 330 28.79 0.58 1.08
N GLU A 331 29.27 -0.01 2.18
CA GLU A 331 30.13 -1.20 2.13
C GLU A 331 29.49 -2.31 1.30
N ASP A 332 30.28 -2.89 0.39
CA ASP A 332 29.89 -3.95 -0.54
C ASP A 332 28.64 -3.63 -1.41
N ALA A 333 28.24 -2.36 -1.52
CA ALA A 333 27.11 -1.96 -2.36
C ALA A 333 27.44 -2.08 -3.86
N ASN A 334 26.41 -2.36 -4.66
CA ASN A 334 26.53 -2.45 -6.12
C ASN A 334 25.93 -1.22 -6.80
N LEU A 335 26.79 -0.36 -7.35
CA LEU A 335 26.47 0.87 -8.05
C LEU A 335 26.86 0.84 -9.54
N ILE A 336 27.00 -0.35 -10.12
CA ILE A 336 27.37 -0.53 -11.53
C ILE A 336 26.39 0.23 -12.43
N GLY A 337 26.91 1.00 -13.39
CA GLY A 337 26.13 1.77 -14.36
C GLY A 337 25.33 2.95 -13.78
N SER A 338 25.43 3.21 -12.47
CA SER A 338 24.69 4.29 -11.83
C SER A 338 25.19 5.69 -12.23
N ASN A 339 24.30 6.68 -12.14
CA ASN A 339 24.63 8.08 -12.39
C ASN A 339 24.87 8.82 -11.07
N LEU A 340 26.13 9.00 -10.68
CA LEU A 340 26.58 9.68 -9.45
C LEU A 340 27.03 11.14 -9.71
N GLN A 341 26.64 11.72 -10.84
CA GLN A 341 27.01 13.10 -11.16
C GLN A 341 26.59 14.08 -10.05
N ASN A 342 27.52 14.91 -9.59
CA ASN A 342 27.35 15.85 -8.48
C ASN A 342 26.93 15.19 -7.14
N ALA A 343 27.08 13.87 -6.98
CA ALA A 343 26.76 13.21 -5.72
C ALA A 343 27.74 13.66 -4.62
N LYS A 344 27.24 13.82 -3.40
CA LYS A 344 28.05 14.16 -2.23
C LYS A 344 28.34 12.89 -1.46
N LEU A 345 29.58 12.42 -1.46
CA LEU A 345 29.99 11.19 -0.79
C LEU A 345 31.01 11.47 0.33
N ALA A 346 31.19 12.73 0.74
CA ALA A 346 32.23 13.06 1.71
C ALA A 346 32.14 12.21 2.98
N GLY A 347 33.25 11.59 3.39
CA GLY A 347 33.32 10.71 4.55
C GLY A 347 32.53 9.39 4.45
N ALA A 348 31.93 9.06 3.31
CA ALA A 348 31.17 7.82 3.14
C ALA A 348 32.09 6.58 3.13
N ASN A 349 31.57 5.47 3.68
CA ASN A 349 32.24 4.18 3.59
C ASN A 349 31.87 3.49 2.27
N LEU A 350 32.81 3.38 1.33
CA LEU A 350 32.65 2.72 0.03
C LEU A 350 33.56 1.47 -0.06
N GLU A 351 33.90 0.85 1.08
CA GLU A 351 34.72 -0.36 1.07
C GLU A 351 34.05 -1.46 0.23
N GLY A 352 34.79 -2.09 -0.69
CA GLY A 352 34.28 -3.18 -1.51
C GLY A 352 33.22 -2.79 -2.55
N VAL A 353 32.87 -1.50 -2.67
CA VAL A 353 31.81 -1.03 -3.58
C VAL A 353 32.10 -1.38 -5.04
N LEU A 354 31.07 -1.74 -5.79
CA LEU A 354 31.15 -1.96 -7.24
C LEU A 354 30.65 -0.72 -7.99
N LEU A 355 31.56 0.04 -8.59
CA LEU A 355 31.27 1.28 -9.32
C LEU A 355 31.55 1.18 -10.81
N SER A 356 31.84 -0.02 -11.33
CA SER A 356 32.19 -0.17 -12.74
C SER A 356 31.14 0.47 -13.67
N THR A 357 31.62 1.22 -14.66
CA THR A 357 30.80 2.00 -15.62
C THR A 357 29.85 3.04 -15.01
N ALA A 358 29.97 3.36 -13.71
CA ALA A 358 29.24 4.47 -13.11
C ALA A 358 29.80 5.82 -13.59
N ASN A 359 28.96 6.84 -13.65
CA ASN A 359 29.36 8.20 -13.98
C ASN A 359 29.60 9.03 -12.71
N LEU A 360 30.85 9.41 -12.47
CA LEU A 360 31.30 10.11 -11.26
C LEU A 360 31.62 11.59 -11.50
N GLN A 361 31.15 12.19 -12.60
CA GLN A 361 31.45 13.59 -12.91
C GLN A 361 31.06 14.50 -11.73
N ASP A 362 32.01 15.31 -11.27
CA ASP A 362 31.80 16.30 -10.19
C ASP A 362 31.32 15.69 -8.85
N ALA A 363 31.40 14.37 -8.66
CA ALA A 363 31.11 13.73 -7.39
C ALA A 363 32.15 14.10 -6.32
N ASN A 364 31.71 14.44 -5.12
CA ASN A 364 32.61 14.75 -4.00
C ASN A 364 32.98 13.46 -3.26
N LEU A 365 34.22 12.98 -3.42
CA LEU A 365 34.77 11.78 -2.78
C LEU A 365 35.75 12.10 -1.64
N GLN A 366 35.78 13.33 -1.11
CA GLN A 366 36.66 13.70 0.00
C GLN A 366 36.50 12.78 1.20
N GLU A 367 37.60 12.30 1.76
CA GLU A 367 37.63 11.43 2.94
C GLU A 367 36.82 10.12 2.81
N THR A 368 36.47 9.71 1.58
CA THR A 368 35.78 8.42 1.35
C THR A 368 36.70 7.23 1.58
N ASN A 369 36.17 6.15 2.14
CA ASN A 369 36.88 4.87 2.20
C ASN A 369 36.63 4.08 0.90
N LEU A 370 37.64 3.94 0.05
CA LEU A 370 37.62 3.19 -1.21
C LEU A 370 38.43 1.90 -1.16
N PHE A 371 38.76 1.36 0.03
CA PHE A 371 39.46 0.08 0.10
C PHE A 371 38.66 -1.01 -0.63
N ARG A 372 39.34 -1.87 -1.40
CA ARG A 372 38.74 -2.96 -2.19
C ARG A 372 37.67 -2.52 -3.21
N ALA A 373 37.43 -1.22 -3.39
CA ALA A 373 36.44 -0.71 -4.32
C ALA A 373 36.83 -1.00 -5.77
N ASN A 374 35.85 -1.29 -6.60
CA ASN A 374 36.03 -1.48 -8.04
C ASN A 374 35.47 -0.30 -8.84
N LEU A 375 36.35 0.63 -9.22
CA LEU A 375 36.04 1.78 -10.07
C LEU A 375 36.43 1.54 -11.55
N SER A 376 36.63 0.28 -11.98
CA SER A 376 37.06 -0.01 -13.34
C SER A 376 36.06 0.52 -14.37
N GLY A 377 36.52 1.34 -15.30
CA GLY A 377 35.68 1.88 -16.37
C GLY A 377 34.63 2.90 -15.90
N CYS A 378 34.74 3.46 -14.69
CA CYS A 378 33.96 4.64 -14.34
C CYS A 378 34.21 5.76 -15.34
N GLU A 379 33.16 6.50 -15.67
CA GLU A 379 33.21 7.66 -16.54
C GLU A 379 33.42 8.94 -15.73
N ASN A 380 34.19 9.88 -16.28
CA ASN A 380 34.39 11.23 -15.74
C ASN A 380 34.94 11.29 -14.30
N LEU A 381 35.65 10.24 -13.86
CA LEU A 381 36.43 10.30 -12.63
C LEU A 381 37.75 11.02 -12.90
N GLU A 382 38.00 12.08 -12.14
CA GLU A 382 39.24 12.86 -12.19
C GLU A 382 40.14 12.55 -10.99
N LEU A 383 41.46 12.67 -11.17
CA LEU A 383 42.43 12.41 -10.10
C LEU A 383 42.16 13.26 -8.86
N GLN A 384 41.80 14.54 -9.06
CA GLN A 384 41.52 15.48 -7.97
C GLN A 384 40.39 14.98 -7.05
N GLN A 385 39.38 14.28 -7.58
CA GLN A 385 38.26 13.78 -6.76
C GLN A 385 38.74 12.71 -5.75
N ILE A 386 39.78 11.95 -6.07
CA ILE A 386 40.29 10.85 -5.23
C ILE A 386 41.58 11.22 -4.47
N GLU A 387 42.07 12.45 -4.56
CA GLU A 387 43.29 12.89 -3.85
C GLU A 387 43.13 12.82 -2.32
N GLU A 388 41.95 13.17 -1.81
CA GLU A 388 41.63 13.16 -0.39
C GLU A 388 40.85 11.90 0.05
N ALA A 389 40.65 10.95 -0.85
CA ALA A 389 40.04 9.66 -0.55
C ALA A 389 41.09 8.65 -0.04
N PHE A 390 40.62 7.63 0.67
CA PHE A 390 41.44 6.55 1.21
C PHE A 390 41.28 5.30 0.35
N GLY A 391 42.33 4.93 -0.38
CA GLY A 391 42.39 3.68 -1.14
C GLY A 391 43.71 2.98 -0.90
N ASP A 392 43.85 1.78 -1.45
CA ASP A 392 45.09 1.01 -1.38
C ASP A 392 45.32 0.23 -2.69
N ARG A 393 46.25 -0.75 -2.65
CA ARG A 393 46.56 -1.61 -3.81
C ARG A 393 45.42 -2.53 -4.23
N THR A 394 44.37 -2.67 -3.42
CA THR A 394 43.19 -3.47 -3.71
C THR A 394 42.09 -2.65 -4.39
N THR A 395 42.17 -1.31 -4.34
CA THR A 395 41.29 -0.41 -5.07
C THR A 395 41.59 -0.45 -6.57
N ILE A 396 40.59 -0.75 -7.39
CA ILE A 396 40.73 -0.85 -8.85
C ILE A 396 40.29 0.48 -9.46
N LEU A 397 41.20 1.17 -10.15
CA LEU A 397 40.93 2.45 -10.83
C LEU A 397 40.68 2.26 -12.34
N PRO A 398 40.03 3.23 -13.01
CA PRO A 398 40.01 3.33 -14.47
C PRO A 398 41.42 3.32 -15.08
N GLU A 399 41.57 2.73 -16.28
CA GLU A 399 42.88 2.61 -16.97
C GLU A 399 43.58 3.95 -17.23
N ASN A 400 42.83 5.04 -17.32
CA ASN A 400 43.32 6.39 -17.56
C ASN A 400 43.81 7.13 -16.30
N LEU A 401 43.64 6.54 -15.10
CA LEU A 401 44.06 7.15 -13.84
C LEU A 401 45.23 6.40 -13.21
N ASN A 402 46.19 7.18 -12.70
CA ASN A 402 47.29 6.63 -11.92
C ASN A 402 46.89 6.51 -10.44
N ILE A 403 47.36 5.45 -9.78
CA ILE A 403 47.18 5.27 -8.34
C ILE A 403 47.86 6.43 -7.57
N PRO A 404 47.12 7.15 -6.70
CA PRO A 404 47.67 8.19 -5.83
C PRO A 404 48.86 7.69 -5.00
N GLN A 405 49.83 8.56 -4.72
CA GLN A 405 51.07 8.14 -4.06
C GLN A 405 50.83 7.60 -2.63
N HIS A 406 49.87 8.16 -1.92
CA HIS A 406 49.50 7.75 -0.56
C HIS A 406 48.73 6.43 -0.48
N TRP A 407 48.28 5.88 -1.60
CA TRP A 407 47.61 4.56 -1.67
C TRP A 407 48.58 3.40 -1.90
N ARG A 408 49.87 3.70 -2.10
CA ARG A 408 50.88 2.72 -2.56
C ARG A 408 51.49 1.86 -1.47
#